data_AF-A0A6P7HNF0-F1
#
_entry.id   AF-A0A6P7HNF0-F1
#
_cell.length_a   1.000
_cell.length_b   1.000
_cell.length_c   1.000
_cell.angle_alpha   90.00
_cell.angle_beta   90.00
_cell.angle_gamma   90.00
#
_symmetry.space_group_name_H-M   'P 1'
#
loop_
_entity.id
_entity.type
_entity.pdbx_description
1 polymer ?
#
loop_
_entity_poly.entity_id
_entity_poly.type
_entity_poly.pdbx_seq_one_letter_code
_entity_poly.pdbx_strand_id
1 'polypeptide(L)'
;MNIQSAINKEVFIPRNERLLVAVEVQRRKRKRMSFLPPGAKGDYTTFICVSVTNTRPHQLFITKVKQFDGSSSFTRRSQWTVEQLRQVNGINPNKDSPEFDLVFDNTADQWVASSSAEKCIFVQILYHACQAYWEGKAGLLGKPGKLSIASQRGKVSQSAEHEVRAGPSGHPPASRTLQARRKSYVPPKQTEFINCQSKLTGDACTMNLVIYRCKAFLNRMKNMMAAKQSRSPGRG
;
A
#
# COMPACT_ATOMS: atom_id res chain seq x y z
N MET A 1 -26.62 -2.16 6.10
CA MET A 1 -25.53 -1.15 6.15
C MET A 1 -24.30 -1.74 5.46
N ASN A 2 -23.57 -1.00 4.62
CA ASN A 2 -22.39 -1.52 3.91
C ASN A 2 -21.22 -1.69 4.88
N ILE A 3 -20.64 -2.89 4.95
CA ILE A 3 -19.53 -3.25 5.85
C ILE A 3 -18.34 -2.29 5.72
N GLN A 4 -18.01 -1.84 4.50
CA GLN A 4 -16.92 -0.90 4.28
C GLN A 4 -17.19 0.46 4.92
N SER A 5 -18.45 0.93 4.85
CA SER A 5 -18.84 2.20 5.47
C SER A 5 -18.81 2.11 7.00
N ALA A 6 -19.20 0.98 7.57
CA ALA A 6 -19.12 0.75 9.01
C ALA A 6 -17.67 0.76 9.50
N ILE A 7 -16.80 -0.02 8.84
CA ILE A 7 -15.36 -0.05 9.11
C ILE A 7 -14.74 1.35 8.99
N ASN A 8 -15.08 2.11 7.94
CA ASN A 8 -14.55 3.46 7.75
C ASN A 8 -14.91 4.38 8.91
N LYS A 9 -16.19 4.40 9.30
CA LYS A 9 -16.70 5.26 10.38
C LYS A 9 -16.11 4.92 11.74
N GLU A 10 -15.94 3.64 12.04
CA GLU A 10 -15.50 3.20 13.36
C GLU A 10 -13.98 3.17 13.52
N VAL A 11 -13.24 2.80 12.47
CA VAL A 11 -11.79 2.54 12.58
C VAL A 11 -10.93 3.67 12.03
N PHE A 12 -11.34 4.28 10.92
CA PHE A 12 -10.46 5.16 10.13
C PHE A 12 -10.77 6.65 10.31
N ILE A 13 -12.05 7.05 10.27
CA ILE A 13 -12.46 8.45 10.48
C ILE A 13 -11.94 9.01 11.82
N PRO A 14 -12.04 8.30 12.96
CA PRO A 14 -11.54 8.82 14.25
C PRO A 14 -10.03 9.06 14.29
N ARG A 15 -9.28 8.50 13.32
CA ARG A 15 -7.82 8.64 13.21
C ARG A 15 -7.40 9.61 12.12
N ASN A 16 -8.34 10.35 11.55
CA ASN A 16 -8.09 11.22 10.40
C ASN A 16 -7.50 10.48 9.19
N GLU A 17 -7.92 9.22 9.01
CA GLU A 17 -7.59 8.38 7.86
C GLU A 17 -8.83 8.21 6.95
N ARG A 18 -8.60 8.12 5.64
CA ARG A 18 -9.62 7.80 4.63
C ARG A 18 -9.42 6.38 4.16
N LEU A 19 -10.42 5.52 4.35
CA LEU A 19 -10.44 4.16 3.79
C LEU A 19 -10.58 4.21 2.26
N LEU A 20 -9.67 3.55 1.55
CA LEU A 20 -9.71 3.39 0.09
C LEU A 20 -10.42 2.10 -0.31
N VAL A 21 -10.11 0.99 0.36
CA VAL A 21 -10.74 -0.33 0.14
C VAL A 21 -10.60 -1.18 1.39
N ALA A 22 -11.61 -2.03 1.64
CA ALA A 22 -11.52 -3.13 2.59
C ALA A 22 -11.95 -4.43 1.90
N VAL A 23 -11.13 -5.48 2.04
CA VAL A 23 -11.39 -6.82 1.52
C VAL A 23 -11.51 -7.80 2.69
N GLU A 24 -12.56 -8.60 2.69
CA GLU A 24 -12.71 -9.71 3.62
C GLU A 24 -11.79 -10.84 3.21
N VAL A 25 -11.06 -11.41 4.18
CA VAL A 25 -10.04 -12.42 3.92
C VAL A 25 -10.04 -13.55 4.94
N GLN A 26 -9.57 -14.70 4.48
CA GLN A 26 -9.23 -15.86 5.30
C GLN A 26 -7.76 -16.21 5.10
N ARG A 27 -7.12 -16.76 6.14
CA ARG A 27 -5.74 -17.25 6.03
C ARG A 27 -5.73 -18.52 5.18
N ARG A 28 -4.91 -18.55 4.13
CA ARG A 28 -4.78 -19.73 3.26
C ARG A 28 -4.25 -20.95 4.01
N LYS A 29 -3.22 -20.74 4.84
CA LYS A 29 -2.68 -21.75 5.76
C LYS A 29 -3.06 -21.35 7.18
N ARG A 30 -4.11 -21.96 7.74
CA ARG A 30 -4.37 -21.88 9.19
C ARG A 30 -3.30 -22.73 9.87
N LYS A 31 -2.40 -22.13 10.66
CA LYS A 31 -1.51 -22.90 11.54
C LYS A 31 -2.43 -23.68 12.49
N ARG A 32 -2.61 -24.98 12.23
CA ARG A 32 -3.40 -25.87 13.09
C ARG A 32 -2.63 -25.97 14.40
N MET A 33 -3.03 -25.19 15.40
CA MET A 33 -2.57 -25.39 16.77
C MET A 33 -3.31 -26.64 17.27
N SER A 34 -2.70 -27.81 17.10
CA SER A 34 -3.23 -29.10 17.55
C SER A 34 -3.44 -29.21 19.06
N PHE A 35 -2.93 -28.24 19.83
CA PHE A 35 -2.94 -28.22 21.28
C PHE A 35 -4.13 -27.45 21.90
N LEU A 36 -4.97 -26.81 21.09
CA LEU A 36 -6.16 -26.11 21.58
C LEU A 36 -7.42 -26.84 21.11
N PRO A 37 -8.43 -27.02 21.99
CA PRO A 37 -9.70 -27.62 21.61
C PRO A 37 -10.29 -26.93 20.36
N PRO A 38 -10.88 -27.69 19.41
CA PRO A 38 -11.68 -27.11 18.35
C PRO A 38 -12.80 -26.28 19.00
N GLY A 39 -12.70 -24.95 18.92
CA GLY A 39 -13.66 -24.03 19.57
C GLY A 39 -13.05 -22.99 20.52
N ALA A 40 -11.77 -23.10 20.91
CA ALA A 40 -11.14 -22.13 21.84
C ALA A 40 -10.78 -20.76 21.21
N LYS A 41 -11.08 -20.54 19.92
CA LYS A 41 -10.87 -19.26 19.24
C LYS A 41 -12.24 -18.79 18.78
N GLY A 42 -12.79 -17.77 19.46
CA GLY A 42 -14.03 -17.12 19.03
C GLY A 42 -13.96 -16.79 17.54
N ASP A 43 -15.04 -17.08 16.82
CA ASP A 43 -15.09 -16.85 15.39
C ASP A 43 -14.90 -15.35 15.11
N TYR A 44 -14.12 -15.05 14.09
CA TYR A 44 -13.87 -13.68 13.68
C TYR A 44 -13.75 -13.60 12.17
N THR A 45 -14.30 -12.52 11.62
CA THR A 45 -14.07 -12.12 10.24
C THR A 45 -12.84 -11.21 10.20
N THR A 46 -11.94 -11.43 9.25
CA THR A 46 -10.74 -10.61 9.08
C THR A 46 -10.88 -9.76 7.82
N PHE A 47 -10.51 -8.49 7.93
CA PHE A 47 -10.45 -7.57 6.81
C PHE A 47 -9.03 -7.02 6.65
N ILE A 48 -8.58 -6.89 5.41
CA ILE A 48 -7.40 -6.10 5.06
C ILE A 48 -7.89 -4.81 4.41
N CYS A 49 -7.46 -3.70 4.98
CA CYS A 49 -7.89 -2.36 4.61
C CYS A 49 -6.69 -1.57 4.09
N VAL A 50 -6.91 -0.75 3.06
CA VAL A 50 -5.94 0.25 2.59
C VAL A 50 -6.49 1.63 2.93
N SER A 51 -5.71 2.45 3.62
CA SER A 51 -6.13 3.80 4.03
C SER A 51 -5.02 4.82 3.79
N VAL A 52 -5.42 6.09 3.63
CA VAL A 52 -4.50 7.22 3.49
C VAL A 52 -4.77 8.27 4.56
N THR A 53 -3.75 8.94 5.09
CA THR A 53 -3.95 10.05 6.03
C THR A 53 -4.42 11.30 5.30
N ASN A 54 -5.32 12.07 5.93
CA ASN A 54 -5.72 13.38 5.39
C ASN A 54 -4.69 14.47 5.68
N THR A 55 -3.76 14.24 6.62
CA THR A 55 -2.64 15.14 6.92
C THR A 55 -1.55 15.04 5.85
N ARG A 56 -0.85 16.16 5.60
CA ARG A 56 0.33 16.20 4.73
C ARG A 56 1.61 16.06 5.58
N PRO A 57 2.61 15.28 5.12
CA PRO A 57 2.61 14.44 3.91
C PRO A 57 1.64 13.25 4.06
N HIS A 58 0.95 12.90 2.96
CA HIS A 58 0.02 11.78 2.94
C HIS A 58 0.76 10.46 3.18
N GLN A 59 0.32 9.68 4.16
CA GLN A 59 0.86 8.36 4.46
C GLN A 59 -0.14 7.29 4.03
N LEU A 60 0.38 6.23 3.41
CA LEU A 60 -0.39 5.08 2.97
C LEU A 60 -0.19 3.91 3.94
N PHE A 61 -1.29 3.37 4.44
CA PHE A 61 -1.30 2.28 5.40
C PHE A 61 -2.09 1.07 4.90
N ILE A 62 -1.60 -0.11 5.30
CA ILE A 62 -2.30 -1.37 5.17
C ILE A 62 -2.65 -1.84 6.58
N THR A 63 -3.92 -2.06 6.85
CA THR A 63 -4.42 -2.31 8.20
C THR A 63 -5.21 -3.60 8.24
N LYS A 64 -4.85 -4.48 9.18
CA LYS A 64 -5.61 -5.67 9.51
C LYS A 64 -6.65 -5.35 10.57
N VAL A 65 -7.92 -5.53 10.21
CA VAL A 65 -9.07 -5.32 11.08
C VAL A 65 -9.76 -6.66 11.33
N LYS A 66 -10.31 -6.86 12.52
CA LYS A 66 -11.13 -8.03 12.85
C LYS A 66 -12.48 -7.59 13.38
N GLN A 67 -13.51 -8.32 12.99
CA GLN A 67 -14.82 -8.28 13.61
C GLN A 67 -15.02 -9.63 14.30
N PHE A 68 -15.30 -9.62 15.60
CA PHE A 68 -15.55 -10.85 16.35
C PHE A 68 -17.03 -11.21 16.28
N ASP A 69 -17.33 -12.50 16.25
CA ASP A 69 -18.71 -12.98 16.23
C ASP A 69 -19.48 -12.50 17.47
N GLY A 70 -20.75 -12.19 17.28
CA GLY A 70 -21.60 -11.55 18.30
C GLY A 70 -21.27 -10.08 18.58
N SER A 71 -20.23 -9.51 17.96
CA SER A 71 -19.89 -8.09 18.10
C SER A 71 -20.11 -7.30 16.81
N SER A 72 -20.70 -6.11 16.95
CA SER A 72 -20.77 -5.13 15.86
C SER A 72 -19.48 -4.32 15.70
N SER A 73 -18.54 -4.41 16.65
CA SER A 73 -17.36 -3.57 16.67
C SER A 73 -16.18 -4.14 15.89
N PHE A 74 -15.36 -3.23 15.39
CA PHE A 74 -14.15 -3.54 14.62
C PHE A 74 -12.90 -3.26 15.44
N THR A 75 -12.06 -4.29 15.59
CA THR A 75 -10.78 -4.17 16.28
C THR A 75 -9.62 -4.13 15.29
N ARG A 76 -8.80 -3.08 15.35
CA ARG A 76 -7.55 -2.97 14.62
C ARG A 76 -6.48 -3.88 15.24
N ARG A 77 -5.93 -4.82 14.48
CA ARG A 77 -4.96 -5.82 14.98
C ARG A 77 -3.52 -5.53 14.62
N SER A 78 -3.29 -5.03 13.41
CA SER A 78 -1.95 -4.71 12.91
C SER A 78 -2.08 -3.63 11.85
N GLN A 79 -1.04 -2.81 11.71
CA GLN A 79 -0.95 -1.77 10.70
C GLN A 79 0.48 -1.75 10.17
N TRP A 80 0.62 -1.62 8.86
CA TRP A 80 1.89 -1.53 8.15
C TRP A 80 1.89 -0.30 7.27
N THR A 81 3.06 0.35 7.13
CA THR A 81 3.24 1.39 6.12
C THR A 81 3.47 0.74 4.76
N VAL A 82 3.17 1.47 3.68
CA VAL A 82 3.53 0.99 2.34
C VAL A 82 5.05 0.83 2.15
N GLU A 83 5.87 1.56 2.91
CA GLU A 83 7.33 1.42 2.87
C GLU A 83 7.82 0.05 3.33
N GLN A 84 7.04 -0.61 4.19
CA GLN A 84 7.30 -1.96 4.67
C GLN A 84 6.80 -3.02 3.67
N LEU A 85 5.93 -2.66 2.72
CA LEU A 85 5.38 -3.60 1.74
C LEU A 85 6.37 -3.81 0.59
N ARG A 86 6.97 -5.00 0.55
CA ARG A 86 7.95 -5.39 -0.46
C ARG A 86 7.29 -5.99 -1.69
N GLN A 87 6.28 -6.84 -1.51
CA GLN A 87 5.68 -7.56 -2.62
C GLN A 87 4.18 -7.80 -2.42
N VAL A 88 3.44 -7.68 -3.51
CA VAL A 88 2.06 -8.18 -3.65
C VAL A 88 2.07 -9.30 -4.69
N ASN A 89 1.75 -10.52 -4.27
CA ASN A 89 1.71 -11.68 -5.15
C ASN A 89 0.27 -12.06 -5.48
N GLY A 90 -0.14 -11.92 -6.74
CA GLY A 90 -1.47 -12.31 -7.24
C GLY A 90 -1.68 -13.82 -7.42
N ILE A 91 -0.63 -14.62 -7.14
CA ILE A 91 -0.53 -16.09 -7.20
C ILE A 91 -0.60 -16.67 -8.61
N ASN A 92 -1.64 -16.34 -9.38
CA ASN A 92 -1.79 -16.84 -10.74
C ASN A 92 -2.36 -15.74 -11.65
N PRO A 93 -1.58 -15.26 -12.64
CA PRO A 93 -2.00 -14.20 -13.55
C PRO A 93 -3.01 -14.68 -14.61
N ASN A 94 -3.13 -16.00 -14.83
CA ASN A 94 -3.96 -16.58 -15.88
C ASN A 94 -5.27 -17.19 -15.35
N LYS A 95 -5.43 -17.27 -14.02
CA LYS A 95 -6.59 -17.88 -13.37
C LYS A 95 -7.29 -16.88 -12.46
N ASP A 96 -8.62 -16.88 -12.51
CA ASP A 96 -9.47 -16.16 -11.54
C ASP A 96 -9.43 -16.90 -10.18
N SER A 97 -8.38 -16.66 -9.40
CA SER A 97 -8.26 -17.14 -8.01
C SER A 97 -8.56 -16.02 -7.00
N PRO A 98 -9.15 -16.31 -5.83
CA PRO A 98 -9.29 -15.35 -4.72
C PRO A 98 -8.01 -15.19 -3.89
N GLU A 99 -6.95 -15.91 -4.24
CA GLU A 99 -5.71 -16.03 -3.48
C GLU A 99 -4.71 -14.91 -3.79
N PHE A 100 -4.11 -14.32 -2.75
CA PHE A 100 -3.01 -13.36 -2.86
C PHE A 100 -2.13 -13.40 -1.61
N ASP A 101 -0.87 -12.97 -1.76
CA ASP A 101 0.06 -12.84 -0.64
C ASP A 101 0.57 -11.39 -0.53
N LEU A 102 0.72 -10.91 0.70
CA LEU A 102 1.38 -9.64 1.02
C LEU A 102 2.69 -9.95 1.74
N VAL A 103 3.81 -9.53 1.16
CA VAL A 103 5.15 -9.68 1.75
C VAL A 103 5.60 -8.34 2.26
N PHE A 104 5.78 -8.26 3.57
CA PHE A 104 6.37 -7.13 4.27
C PHE A 104 7.80 -7.47 4.69
N ASP A 105 8.56 -6.46 5.12
CA ASP A 105 9.94 -6.62 5.61
C ASP A 105 10.17 -7.81 6.53
N ASN A 106 9.27 -7.99 7.51
CA ASN A 106 9.45 -8.98 8.58
C ASN A 106 8.42 -10.11 8.56
N THR A 107 7.45 -10.05 7.65
CA THR A 107 6.28 -10.93 7.69
C THR A 107 5.72 -11.18 6.29
N ALA A 108 5.36 -12.43 5.98
CA ALA A 108 4.59 -12.76 4.79
C ALA A 108 3.21 -13.29 5.17
N ASP A 109 2.17 -12.66 4.63
CA ASP A 109 0.79 -12.96 4.92
C ASP A 109 0.07 -13.52 3.68
N GLN A 110 -0.33 -14.79 3.76
CA GLN A 110 -1.07 -15.48 2.70
C GLN A 110 -2.57 -15.42 2.95
N TRP A 111 -3.30 -14.82 2.01
CA TRP A 111 -4.71 -14.55 2.11
C TRP A 111 -5.52 -15.19 0.99
N VAL A 112 -6.81 -15.36 1.28
CA VAL A 112 -7.87 -15.77 0.38
C VAL A 112 -9.00 -14.78 0.55
N ALA A 113 -9.33 -14.00 -0.48
CA ALA A 113 -10.48 -13.10 -0.47
C ALA A 113 -11.80 -13.87 -0.59
N SER A 114 -12.93 -13.25 -0.27
CA SER A 114 -14.25 -13.88 -0.45
C SER A 114 -14.60 -14.16 -1.92
N SER A 115 -13.96 -13.47 -2.88
CA SER A 115 -14.01 -13.82 -4.31
C SER A 115 -12.81 -13.30 -5.09
N SER A 116 -12.58 -13.86 -6.30
CA SER A 116 -11.55 -13.36 -7.23
C SER A 116 -11.78 -11.91 -7.63
N ALA A 117 -13.04 -11.49 -7.82
CA ALA A 117 -13.38 -10.11 -8.15
C ALA A 117 -13.01 -9.13 -7.03
N GLU A 118 -13.24 -9.51 -5.76
CA GLU A 118 -12.85 -8.68 -4.62
C GLU A 118 -11.33 -8.58 -4.46
N LYS A 119 -10.61 -9.70 -4.69
CA LYS A 119 -9.14 -9.68 -4.80
C LYS A 119 -8.70 -8.67 -5.86
N CYS A 120 -9.27 -8.74 -7.06
CA CYS A 120 -8.92 -7.85 -8.16
C CYS A 120 -9.12 -6.37 -7.81
N ILE A 121 -10.28 -6.00 -7.24
CA ILE A 121 -10.55 -4.63 -6.79
C ILE A 121 -9.50 -4.19 -5.76
N PHE A 122 -9.23 -5.03 -4.76
CA PHE A 122 -8.28 -4.72 -3.70
C PHE A 122 -6.86 -4.50 -4.25
N VAL A 123 -6.34 -5.43 -5.05
CA VAL A 123 -4.99 -5.36 -5.61
C VAL A 123 -4.85 -4.15 -6.53
N GLN A 124 -5.86 -3.85 -7.35
CA GLN A 124 -5.86 -2.69 -8.24
C GLN A 124 -5.83 -1.36 -7.46
N ILE A 125 -6.68 -1.21 -6.43
CA ILE A 125 -6.68 -0.01 -5.59
C ILE A 125 -5.35 0.13 -4.84
N LEU A 126 -4.82 -0.97 -4.31
CA LEU A 126 -3.52 -0.97 -3.61
C LEU A 126 -2.39 -0.56 -4.56
N TYR A 127 -2.36 -1.09 -5.79
CA TYR A 127 -1.37 -0.76 -6.80
C TYR A 127 -1.32 0.74 -7.11
N HIS A 128 -2.45 1.34 -7.46
CA HIS A 128 -2.50 2.78 -7.77
C HIS A 128 -2.22 3.66 -6.56
N ALA A 129 -2.66 3.25 -5.36
CA ALA A 129 -2.31 3.96 -4.15
C ALA A 129 -0.79 3.93 -3.89
N CYS A 130 -0.13 2.79 -4.13
CA CYS A 130 1.31 2.68 -4.03
C CYS A 130 2.02 3.58 -5.05
N GLN A 131 1.59 3.56 -6.31
CA GLN A 131 2.16 4.43 -7.36
C GLN A 131 2.09 5.91 -6.96
N ALA A 132 0.90 6.41 -6.62
CA ALA A 132 0.69 7.80 -6.23
C ALA A 132 1.53 8.19 -5.00
N TYR A 133 1.66 7.27 -4.02
CA TYR A 133 2.50 7.49 -2.84
C TYR A 133 3.98 7.63 -3.20
N TRP A 134 4.52 6.72 -4.02
CA TRP A 134 5.93 6.72 -4.37
C TRP A 134 6.30 7.87 -5.32
N GLU A 135 5.41 8.26 -6.23
CA GLU A 135 5.54 9.46 -7.07
C GLU A 135 5.57 10.73 -6.20
N GLY A 136 4.65 10.87 -5.26
CA GLY A 136 4.62 11.98 -4.31
C GLY A 136 5.87 12.04 -3.43
N LYS A 137 6.37 10.88 -3.00
CA LYS A 137 7.60 10.78 -2.19
C LYS A 137 8.86 11.14 -2.99
N ALA A 138 8.96 10.73 -4.25
CA ALA A 138 10.07 11.12 -5.14
C ALA A 138 10.09 12.63 -5.37
N GLY A 139 8.92 13.28 -5.52
CA GLY A 139 8.81 14.73 -5.64
C GLY A 139 9.25 15.52 -4.40
N LEU A 140 9.17 14.93 -3.20
CA LEU A 140 9.65 15.53 -1.95
C LEU A 140 11.17 15.40 -1.78
N LEU A 141 11.77 14.29 -2.26
CA LEU A 141 13.21 14.05 -2.23
C LEU A 141 13.97 14.76 -3.37
N GLY A 142 13.28 15.18 -4.43
CA GLY A 142 13.86 15.70 -5.68
C GLY A 142 14.01 17.22 -5.80
N LYS A 143 13.80 18.03 -4.75
CA LYS A 143 14.01 19.49 -4.83
C LYS A 143 15.32 19.92 -4.14
N PRO A 144 16.44 20.06 -4.87
CA PRO A 144 17.48 20.99 -4.44
C PRO A 144 16.92 22.41 -4.60
N GLY A 145 17.06 23.23 -3.57
CA GLY A 145 16.52 24.58 -3.54
C GLY A 145 17.00 25.42 -4.73
N LYS A 146 16.11 25.72 -5.67
CA LYS A 146 16.22 26.94 -6.48
C LYS A 146 15.62 28.07 -5.65
N LEU A 147 16.45 28.64 -4.79
CA LEU A 147 16.32 30.06 -4.42
C LEU A 147 16.51 30.84 -5.72
N SER A 148 15.42 31.21 -6.38
CA SER A 148 15.45 32.25 -7.40
C SER A 148 15.71 33.57 -6.68
N ILE A 149 16.99 33.88 -6.49
CA ILE A 149 17.44 35.23 -6.18
C ILE A 149 17.01 36.10 -7.36
N ALA A 150 16.14 37.06 -7.08
CA ALA A 150 15.87 38.17 -7.95
C ALA A 150 17.20 38.90 -8.24
N SER A 151 17.58 38.98 -9.51
CA SER A 151 18.57 39.95 -9.96
C SER A 151 18.16 40.41 -11.34
N GLN A 152 17.36 41.48 -11.36
CA GLN A 152 17.18 42.28 -12.56
C GLN A 152 18.50 43.03 -12.82
N ARG A 153 19.05 42.75 -14.00
CA ARG A 153 20.23 43.35 -14.62
C ARG A 153 20.15 44.87 -14.68
N GLY A 154 21.13 45.53 -14.06
CA GLY A 154 21.59 46.87 -14.45
C GLY A 154 22.80 46.75 -15.39
N LYS A 155 22.70 47.35 -16.58
CA LYS A 155 23.81 47.61 -17.51
C LYS A 155 24.78 48.62 -16.89
N VAL A 156 26.09 48.42 -17.02
CA VAL A 156 27.08 49.43 -17.45
C VAL A 156 28.34 48.70 -17.95
N SER A 157 28.82 49.16 -19.11
CA SER A 157 30.06 48.77 -19.79
C SER A 157 31.28 49.41 -19.12
N GLN A 158 32.44 48.76 -19.15
CA GLN A 158 33.69 49.33 -19.68
C GLN A 158 34.86 48.32 -19.66
N SER A 159 35.68 48.47 -20.68
CA SER A 159 36.87 47.77 -21.14
C SER A 159 38.14 48.04 -20.32
N ALA A 160 39.09 47.09 -20.31
CA ALA A 160 40.50 47.27 -20.70
C ALA A 160 41.37 46.05 -20.32
N GLU A 161 42.32 45.74 -21.20
CA GLU A 161 43.33 44.68 -21.17
C GLU A 161 44.52 45.05 -20.26
N HIS A 162 45.20 44.06 -19.65
CA HIS A 162 46.68 44.00 -19.61
C HIS A 162 47.20 42.67 -19.04
N GLU A 163 48.44 42.37 -19.38
CA GLU A 163 49.05 41.05 -19.56
C GLU A 163 50.20 40.79 -18.54
N VAL A 164 50.64 39.52 -18.45
CA VAL A 164 51.96 38.99 -18.01
C VAL A 164 52.30 38.77 -16.50
N ARG A 165 52.47 37.49 -16.10
CA ARG A 165 53.75 36.81 -15.69
C ARG A 165 53.75 35.92 -14.42
N ALA A 166 54.25 34.69 -14.62
CA ALA A 166 55.02 33.72 -13.80
C ALA A 166 55.04 33.72 -12.24
N GLY A 167 55.02 32.50 -11.66
CA GLY A 167 55.01 32.15 -10.20
C GLY A 167 56.38 32.23 -9.47
N PRO A 168 56.75 31.36 -8.48
CA PRO A 168 56.05 30.20 -7.87
C PRO A 168 56.06 30.12 -6.30
N SER A 169 55.31 29.13 -5.78
CA SER A 169 55.52 28.29 -4.56
C SER A 169 55.71 28.88 -3.14
N GLY A 170 54.86 28.43 -2.18
CA GLY A 170 55.19 28.37 -0.74
C GLY A 170 54.06 28.03 0.26
N HIS A 171 53.89 26.73 0.62
CA HIS A 171 53.32 26.10 1.85
C HIS A 171 51.84 26.36 2.30
N PRO A 172 51.16 25.58 3.19
CA PRO A 172 51.53 24.44 4.08
C PRO A 172 50.48 23.26 4.09
N PRO A 173 50.21 22.53 5.21
CA PRO A 173 50.45 21.10 5.42
C PRO A 173 49.26 20.14 5.12
N ALA A 174 49.56 18.85 5.09
CA ALA A 174 48.64 17.75 4.87
C ALA A 174 47.53 17.66 5.93
N SER A 175 46.29 17.98 5.53
CA SER A 175 45.08 17.64 6.29
C SER A 175 44.74 16.16 6.10
N ARG A 176 44.85 15.39 7.18
CA ARG A 176 44.32 14.03 7.29
C ARG A 176 42.80 14.05 7.06
N THR A 177 42.37 13.64 5.88
CA THR A 177 40.96 13.35 5.60
C THR A 177 40.57 12.05 6.28
N LEU A 178 39.91 12.16 7.44
CA LEU A 178 39.06 11.10 7.96
C LEU A 178 37.97 10.85 6.92
N GLN A 179 38.15 9.82 6.09
CA GLN A 179 37.10 9.35 5.20
C GLN A 179 35.93 8.89 6.07
N ALA A 180 34.92 9.75 6.21
CA ALA A 180 33.63 9.36 6.77
C ALA A 180 33.12 8.19 5.93
N ARG A 181 33.09 7.00 6.55
CA ARG A 181 32.54 5.77 6.00
C ARG A 181 31.16 6.07 5.43
N ARG A 182 31.08 6.22 4.10
CA ARG A 182 29.82 6.38 3.36
C ARG A 182 28.93 5.19 3.73
N LYS A 183 27.95 5.40 4.62
CA LYS A 183 26.83 4.48 4.75
C LYS A 183 26.20 4.43 3.36
N SER A 184 26.26 3.27 2.70
CA SER A 184 25.62 3.06 1.42
C SER A 184 24.14 3.36 1.59
N TYR A 185 23.68 4.48 1.04
CA TYR A 185 22.26 4.78 0.95
C TYR A 185 21.67 3.76 -0.03
N VAL A 186 21.00 2.74 0.50
CA VAL A 186 20.18 1.83 -0.31
C VAL A 186 18.85 2.55 -0.50
N PRO A 187 18.48 2.95 -1.72
CA PRO A 187 17.21 3.61 -1.96
C PRO A 187 16.06 2.71 -1.49
N PRO A 188 14.97 3.28 -0.92
CA PRO A 188 13.80 2.50 -0.55
C PRO A 188 13.30 1.71 -1.76
N LYS A 189 13.29 0.37 -1.65
CA LYS A 189 12.76 -0.49 -2.72
C LYS A 189 11.25 -0.28 -2.81
N GLN A 190 10.78 0.16 -3.98
CA GLN A 190 9.36 0.25 -4.32
C GLN A 190 8.70 -1.13 -4.22
N THR A 191 7.41 -1.15 -3.90
CA THR A 191 6.63 -2.39 -3.84
C THR A 191 6.54 -3.06 -5.21
N GLU A 192 6.86 -4.35 -5.28
CA GLU A 192 6.73 -5.16 -6.49
C GLU A 192 5.36 -5.86 -6.55
N PHE A 193 4.69 -5.81 -7.71
CA PHE A 193 3.44 -6.54 -7.95
C PHE A 193 3.72 -7.66 -8.94
N ILE A 194 3.64 -8.90 -8.47
CA ILE A 194 3.98 -10.10 -9.28
C ILE A 194 2.79 -11.05 -9.37
N ASN A 195 2.72 -11.84 -10.45
CA ASN A 195 1.65 -12.80 -10.71
C ASN A 195 0.22 -12.21 -10.60
N CYS A 196 0.11 -10.90 -10.71
CA CYS A 196 -1.16 -10.19 -10.83
C CYS A 196 -1.62 -10.29 -12.27
N GLN A 197 -2.94 -10.36 -12.48
CA GLN A 197 -3.49 -10.28 -13.84
C GLN A 197 -3.06 -8.94 -14.47
N SER A 198 -2.55 -8.97 -15.70
CA SER A 198 -2.05 -7.78 -16.41
C SER A 198 -3.08 -6.65 -16.51
N LYS A 199 -4.37 -7.02 -16.53
CA LYS A 199 -5.51 -6.09 -16.54
C LYS A 199 -5.66 -5.26 -15.25
N LEU A 200 -4.97 -5.62 -14.17
CA LEU A 200 -5.04 -4.94 -12.86
C LEU A 200 -4.01 -3.82 -12.70
N THR A 201 -2.96 -3.80 -13.54
CA THR A 201 -1.80 -2.92 -13.36
C THR A 201 -1.53 -2.00 -14.55
N GLY A 202 -2.38 -2.05 -15.60
CA GLY A 202 -2.31 -1.18 -16.79
C GLY A 202 -3.44 -0.15 -16.91
N ASP A 203 -3.42 0.65 -17.98
CA ASP A 203 -4.26 1.85 -18.19
C ASP A 203 -5.78 1.63 -18.29
N ALA A 204 -6.24 0.38 -18.34
CA ALA A 204 -7.67 0.02 -18.41
C ALA A 204 -8.40 0.11 -17.04
N CYS A 205 -7.98 1.04 -16.18
CA CYS A 205 -8.29 1.01 -14.75
C CYS A 205 -9.79 1.20 -14.43
N THR A 206 -10.46 2.15 -15.06
CA THR A 206 -11.85 2.50 -14.73
C THR A 206 -12.85 1.43 -15.17
N MET A 207 -12.71 0.90 -16.38
CA MET A 207 -13.63 -0.11 -16.93
C MET A 207 -13.52 -1.44 -16.19
N ASN A 208 -12.29 -1.86 -15.85
CA ASN A 208 -12.06 -3.06 -15.06
C ASN A 208 -12.67 -2.94 -13.65
N LEU A 209 -12.58 -1.77 -13.01
CA LEU A 209 -13.16 -1.57 -11.68
C LEU A 209 -14.69 -1.73 -11.69
N VAL A 210 -15.38 -1.22 -12.73
CA VAL A 210 -16.84 -1.40 -12.87
C VAL A 210 -17.18 -2.88 -13.06
N ILE A 211 -16.48 -3.58 -13.97
CA ILE A 211 -16.69 -5.00 -14.21
C ILE A 211 -16.47 -5.82 -12.94
N TYR A 212 -15.39 -5.56 -12.19
CA TYR A 212 -15.13 -6.27 -10.95
C TYR A 212 -16.14 -5.94 -9.85
N ARG A 213 -16.63 -4.69 -9.77
CA ARG A 213 -17.72 -4.33 -8.85
C ARG A 213 -19.00 -5.10 -9.17
N CYS A 214 -19.36 -5.22 -10.45
CA CYS A 214 -20.49 -6.04 -10.88
C CYS A 214 -20.28 -7.52 -10.52
N LYS A 215 -19.11 -8.09 -10.82
CA LYS A 215 -18.78 -9.47 -10.46
C LYS A 215 -18.83 -9.72 -8.94
N ALA A 216 -18.26 -8.82 -8.14
CA ALA A 216 -18.27 -8.92 -6.68
C ALA A 216 -19.71 -8.85 -6.13
N PHE A 217 -20.53 -7.95 -6.67
CA PHE A 217 -21.94 -7.84 -6.30
C PHE A 217 -22.72 -9.12 -6.63
N LEU A 218 -22.57 -9.66 -7.84
CA LEU A 218 -23.21 -10.91 -8.25
C LEU A 218 -22.76 -12.10 -7.39
N ASN A 219 -21.46 -12.18 -7.06
CA ASN A 219 -20.95 -13.22 -6.17
C ASN A 219 -21.53 -13.10 -4.75
N ARG A 220 -21.66 -11.89 -4.20
CA ARG A 220 -22.31 -11.66 -2.89
C ARG A 220 -23.77 -12.10 -2.93
N MET A 221 -24.51 -11.75 -3.98
CA MET A 221 -25.89 -12.21 -4.16
C MET A 221 -25.99 -13.73 -4.24
N LYS A 222 -25.13 -14.37 -5.04
CA LYS A 222 -25.07 -15.84 -5.16
C LYS A 222 -24.82 -16.50 -3.81
N ASN A 223 -23.86 -16.00 -3.04
CA ASN A 223 -23.55 -16.53 -1.71
C ASN A 223 -24.71 -16.34 -0.72
N MET A 224 -25.40 -15.19 -0.76
CA MET A 224 -26.61 -14.96 0.05
C MET A 224 -27.75 -15.91 -0.32
N MET A 225 -27.96 -16.20 -1.61
CA MET A 225 -28.99 -17.13 -2.07
C MET A 225 -28.66 -18.57 -1.66
N ALA A 226 -27.40 -19.00 -1.79
CA ALA A 226 -26.94 -20.30 -1.33
C ALA A 226 -27.13 -20.47 0.20
N ALA A 227 -26.79 -19.45 0.99
CA ALA A 227 -26.97 -19.47 2.44
C ALA A 227 -28.45 -19.50 2.87
N LYS A 228 -29.37 -18.95 2.05
CA LYS A 228 -30.82 -19.04 2.29
C LYS A 228 -31.36 -20.43 1.95
N GLN A 229 -30.91 -21.05 0.86
CA GLN A 229 -31.29 -22.41 0.48
C GLN A 229 -30.79 -23.45 1.49
N SER A 230 -29.60 -23.27 2.05
CA SER A 230 -29.07 -24.16 3.10
C SER A 230 -29.76 -23.99 4.46
N ARG A 231 -30.58 -22.94 4.66
CA ARG A 231 -31.30 -22.66 5.90
C ARG A 231 -32.78 -23.05 5.86
N SER A 232 -33.26 -23.69 4.79
CA SER A 232 -34.58 -24.31 4.78
C SER A 232 -34.52 -25.69 5.47
N PRO A 233 -35.09 -25.88 6.67
CA PRO A 233 -35.28 -27.21 7.23
C PRO A 233 -36.46 -27.87 6.52
N GLY A 234 -36.38 -29.19 6.40
CA GLY A 234 -37.36 -30.03 5.73
C GLY A 234 -38.80 -29.79 6.18
N ARG A 235 -39.71 -29.94 5.20
CA ARG A 235 -41.06 -30.40 5.49
C ARG A 235 -40.96 -31.77 6.16
N GLY A 236 -41.40 -31.84 7.40
CA GLY A 236 -41.72 -33.05 8.15
C GLY A 236 -42.85 -32.68 9.08
#